data_AF-M3JDU3-F1
#
_entry.id   AF-M3JDU3-F1
#
_cell.length_a   1.000
_cell.length_b   1.000
_cell.length_c   1.000
_cell.angle_alpha   90.00
_cell.angle_beta   90.00
_cell.angle_gamma   90.00
#
_symmetry.space_group_name_H-M   'P 1'
#
loop_
_entity.id
_entity.type
_entity.pdbx_description
1 polymer ?
#
loop_
_entity_poly.entity_id
_entity_poly.type
_entity_poly.pdbx_seq_one_letter_code
_entity_poly.pdbx_strand_id
1 'polypeptide(L)'
;MIAETSARAYRAIKPFLNGKRAQVYECFKLHPNGATRQEISRALGEPINSVCGRANELIKRGYLVVVGTKKDAVTGHSAEILKVVERVA
;
A
#
# COMPACT_ATOMS: atom_id res chain seq x y z
N MET A 1 14.17 25.22 13.12
CA MET A 1 12.80 24.72 13.44
C MET A 1 12.29 23.81 12.31
N ILE A 2 12.84 22.59 12.18
CA ILE A 2 12.43 21.60 11.15
C ILE A 2 11.66 20.41 11.78
N ALA A 3 11.58 20.35 13.11
CA ALA A 3 11.05 19.19 13.84
C ALA A 3 9.52 19.15 14.03
N GLU A 4 8.81 20.27 13.87
CA GLU A 4 7.36 20.33 14.16
C GLU A 4 6.50 19.89 12.97
N THR A 5 6.97 20.12 11.74
CA THR A 5 6.28 19.77 10.50
C THR A 5 6.23 18.27 10.25
N SER A 6 7.33 17.55 10.50
CA SER A 6 7.41 16.10 10.34
C SER A 6 6.57 15.35 11.36
N ALA A 7 6.59 15.78 12.63
CA ALA A 7 5.77 15.20 13.69
C ALA A 7 4.26 15.44 13.47
N ARG A 8 3.86 16.62 12.98
CA ARG A 8 2.46 16.94 12.66
C ARG A 8 1.97 16.18 11.42
N ALA A 9 2.80 16.05 10.39
CA ALA A 9 2.51 15.21 9.23
C ALA A 9 2.35 13.73 9.64
N TYR A 10 3.27 13.22 10.46
CA TYR A 10 3.22 11.86 11.01
C TYR A 10 1.97 11.61 11.87
N ARG A 11 1.62 12.57 12.74
CA ARG A 11 0.39 12.50 13.57
C ARG A 11 -0.89 12.64 12.76
N ALA A 12 -0.89 13.34 11.63
CA ALA A 12 -2.04 13.46 10.73
C ALA A 12 -2.27 12.19 9.88
N ILE A 13 -1.22 11.39 9.66
CA ILE A 13 -1.25 10.11 8.95
C ILE A 13 -1.87 9.00 9.81
N LYS A 14 -1.60 9.02 11.12
CA LYS A 14 -1.98 7.96 12.08
C LYS A 14 -3.48 7.65 12.19
N PRO A 15 -4.42 8.62 12.14
CA PRO A 15 -5.86 8.33 12.16
C PRO A 15 -6.34 7.61 10.90
N PHE A 16 -5.64 7.83 9.79
CA PHE A 16 -5.99 7.25 8.49
C PHE A 16 -5.44 5.82 8.35
N LEU A 17 -4.22 5.52 8.77
CA LEU A 17 -3.73 4.14 8.78
C LEU A 17 -4.32 3.37 9.97
N ASN A 18 -5.59 2.96 9.87
CA ASN A 18 -6.27 2.17 10.88
C ASN A 18 -6.88 0.88 10.32
N GLY A 19 -7.19 -0.05 11.23
CA GLY A 19 -7.85 -1.32 10.93
C GLY A 19 -7.28 -2.04 9.72
N LYS A 20 -8.17 -2.38 8.77
CA LYS A 20 -7.80 -3.16 7.59
C LYS A 20 -6.88 -2.42 6.61
N ARG A 21 -6.95 -1.09 6.60
CA ARG A 21 -6.08 -0.25 5.76
C ARG A 21 -4.64 -0.32 6.25
N ALA A 22 -4.44 -0.25 7.57
CA ALA A 22 -3.13 -0.43 8.19
C ALA A 22 -2.58 -1.83 7.87
N GLN A 23 -3.40 -2.87 7.97
CA GLN A 23 -2.97 -4.24 7.64
C GLN A 23 -2.50 -4.38 6.19
N VAL A 24 -3.23 -3.82 5.22
CA VAL A 24 -2.82 -3.81 3.80
C VAL A 24 -1.51 -3.05 3.61
N TYR A 25 -1.38 -1.87 4.21
CA TYR A 25 -0.17 -1.06 4.12
C TYR A 25 1.06 -1.77 4.72
N GLU A 26 0.93 -2.34 5.92
CA GLU A 26 2.02 -3.09 6.55
C GLU A 26 2.37 -4.35 5.74
N CYS A 27 1.40 -5.01 5.12
CA CYS A 27 1.68 -6.13 4.22
C CYS A 27 2.51 -5.69 3.00
N PHE A 28 2.23 -4.52 2.41
CA PHE A 28 3.08 -3.97 1.34
C PHE A 28 4.50 -3.64 1.83
N LYS A 29 4.68 -3.21 3.09
CA LYS A 29 6.03 -2.97 3.67
C LYS A 29 6.88 -4.23 3.75
N LEU A 30 6.25 -5.39 3.91
CA LEU A 30 6.95 -6.69 3.89
C LEU A 30 7.44 -7.09 2.49
N HIS A 31 7.04 -6.36 1.44
CA HIS A 31 7.41 -6.61 0.05
C HIS A 31 8.30 -5.46 -0.48
N PRO A 32 9.62 -5.45 -0.21
CA PRO A 32 10.51 -4.33 -0.56
C PRO A 32 10.65 -4.09 -2.07
N ASN A 33 10.43 -5.13 -2.88
CA ASN A 33 10.42 -5.06 -4.35
C ASN A 33 9.02 -4.70 -4.91
N GLY A 34 8.05 -4.41 -4.05
CA GLY A 34 6.66 -4.21 -4.41
C GLY A 34 5.88 -5.51 -4.59
N ALA A 35 4.55 -5.39 -4.59
CA ALA A 35 3.63 -6.51 -4.76
C ALA A 35 2.39 -6.07 -5.54
N THR A 36 1.69 -7.02 -6.14
CA THR A 36 0.37 -6.77 -6.73
C THR A 36 -0.72 -6.83 -5.66
N ARG A 37 -1.87 -6.21 -5.92
CA ARG A 37 -3.06 -6.33 -5.06
C ARG A 37 -3.49 -7.80 -4.87
N GLN A 38 -3.29 -8.62 -5.90
CA GLN A 38 -3.61 -10.05 -5.86
C GLN A 38 -2.69 -10.82 -4.91
N GLU A 39 -1.40 -10.51 -4.93
CA GLU A 39 -0.44 -11.12 -3.99
C GLU A 39 -0.73 -10.71 -2.55
N ILE A 40 -1.06 -9.45 -2.31
CA ILE A 40 -1.46 -8.98 -0.98
C ILE A 40 -2.78 -9.62 -0.51
N SER A 41 -3.75 -9.77 -1.41
CA SER A 41 -5.00 -10.49 -1.14
C SER A 41 -4.73 -11.93 -0.68
N ARG A 42 -3.86 -12.66 -1.40
CA ARG A 42 -3.44 -14.02 -1.03
C ARG A 42 -2.68 -14.05 0.29
N ALA A 43 -1.72 -13.13 0.49
CA ALA A 43 -0.90 -13.06 1.69
C ALA A 43 -1.72 -12.75 2.95
N LEU A 44 -2.79 -11.95 2.83
CA LEU A 44 -3.66 -11.60 3.94
C LEU A 44 -4.85 -12.55 4.12
N GLY A 45 -5.12 -13.45 3.17
CA GLY A 45 -6.34 -14.26 3.14
C GLY A 45 -7.61 -13.42 2.94
N GLU A 46 -7.48 -12.27 2.27
CA GLU A 46 -8.55 -11.28 2.13
C GLU A 46 -9.15 -11.25 0.73
N PRO A 47 -10.46 -11.00 0.57
CA PRO A 47 -11.05 -10.83 -0.74
C PRO A 47 -10.37 -9.71 -1.54
N ILE A 48 -10.09 -9.96 -2.83
CA ILE A 48 -9.41 -8.99 -3.70
C ILE A 48 -10.11 -7.62 -3.71
N ASN A 49 -11.44 -7.59 -3.69
CA ASN A 49 -12.23 -6.36 -3.66
C ASN A 49 -11.96 -5.53 -2.39
N SER A 50 -11.69 -6.20 -1.26
CA SER A 50 -11.31 -5.55 0.00
C SER A 50 -9.96 -4.86 -0.15
N VAL A 51 -8.97 -5.54 -0.75
CA VAL A 51 -7.62 -5.00 -0.95
C VAL A 51 -7.61 -3.88 -1.99
N CYS A 52 -8.33 -4.03 -3.10
CA CYS A 52 -8.36 -3.04 -4.18
C CYS A 52 -8.83 -1.66 -3.71
N GLY A 53 -9.94 -1.59 -2.96
CA GLY A 53 -10.44 -0.32 -2.42
C GLY A 53 -9.39 0.37 -1.53
N ARG A 54 -8.77 -0.39 -0.62
CA ARG A 54 -7.78 0.13 0.34
C ARG A 54 -6.47 0.53 -0.34
N ALA A 55 -5.99 -0.27 -1.31
CA ALA A 55 -4.82 0.07 -2.10
C ALA A 55 -5.04 1.35 -2.90
N ASN A 56 -6.22 1.55 -3.50
CA ASN A 56 -6.54 2.78 -4.22
C ASN A 56 -6.59 4.00 -3.30
N GLU A 57 -7.16 3.86 -2.10
CA GLU A 57 -7.10 4.93 -1.08
C GLU A 57 -5.67 5.29 -0.68
N LEU A 58 -4.79 4.29 -0.53
CA LEU A 58 -3.39 4.46 -0.19
C LEU A 58 -2.61 5.15 -1.33
N ILE A 59 -2.87 4.78 -2.59
CA ILE A 59 -2.28 5.44 -3.77
C ILE A 59 -2.72 6.90 -3.85
N LYS A 60 -4.03 7.18 -3.71
CA LYS A 60 -4.57 8.55 -3.77
C LYS A 60 -3.94 9.49 -2.74
N ARG A 61 -3.46 8.95 -1.62
CA ARG A 61 -2.80 9.70 -0.54
C ARG A 61 -1.27 9.62 -0.58
N GLY A 62 -0.71 8.93 -1.56
CA GLY A 62 0.73 8.82 -1.78
C GLY A 62 1.47 7.89 -0.81
N TYR A 63 0.78 6.92 -0.22
CA TYR A 63 1.42 5.85 0.58
C TYR A 63 1.95 4.71 -0.30
N LEU A 64 1.30 4.48 -1.43
CA LEU A 64 1.68 3.49 -2.43
C LEU A 64 1.87 4.18 -3.78
N VAL A 65 2.78 3.66 -4.58
CA VAL A 65 3.01 4.09 -5.97
C VAL A 65 3.08 2.87 -6.88
N VAL A 66 2.60 3.02 -8.12
CA VAL A 66 2.78 2.02 -9.16
C VAL A 66 4.22 2.10 -9.67
N VAL A 67 4.97 1.01 -9.56
CA VAL A 67 6.38 0.92 -9.99
C VAL A 67 6.58 0.06 -11.24
N GLY A 68 5.51 -0.53 -11.75
CA GLY A 68 5.54 -1.36 -12.95
C GLY A 68 4.33 -2.29 -13.02
N THR A 69 4.42 -3.27 -13.91
CA THR A 69 3.39 -4.30 -14.09
C THR A 69 4.04 -5.67 -14.22
N LYS A 70 3.39 -6.72 -13.72
CA LYS A 70 3.77 -8.11 -14.01
C LYS A 70 2.53 -8.96 -14.31
N LYS A 71 2.71 -10.04 -15.05
CA LYS A 71 1.65 -11.03 -15.24
C LYS A 71 1.40 -11.79 -13.93
N ASP A 72 0.15 -11.90 -13.55
CA ASP A 72 -0.26 -12.81 -12.49
C ASP A 72 -0.10 -14.25 -12.99
N ALA A 73 0.63 -15.07 -12.24
CA ALA A 73 0.93 -16.45 -12.64
C ALA A 73 -0.31 -17.36 -12.66
N VAL A 74 -1.41 -16.96 -11.99
CA VAL A 74 -2.64 -17.76 -11.90
C VAL A 74 -3.62 -17.36 -13.00
N THR A 75 -3.86 -16.07 -13.19
CA THR A 75 -4.88 -15.59 -14.15
C THR A 75 -4.31 -15.22 -15.52
N GLY A 76 -2.98 -15.06 -15.64
CA GLY A 76 -2.31 -14.63 -16.87
C GLY A 76 -2.48 -13.14 -17.20
N HIS A 77 -3.31 -12.41 -16.46
CA HIS A 77 -3.53 -10.98 -16.65
C HIS A 77 -2.39 -10.14 -16.07
N SER A 78 -2.10 -9.01 -16.72
CA SER A 78 -1.15 -8.02 -16.20
C SER A 78 -1.72 -7.27 -15.01
N ALA A 79 -0.97 -7.19 -13.92
CA ALA A 79 -1.31 -6.49 -12.69
C ALA A 79 -0.23 -5.47 -12.31
N GLU A 80 -0.66 -4.34 -11.77
CA GLU A 80 0.23 -3.29 -11.26
C GLU A 80 1.03 -3.77 -10.05
N ILE A 81 2.33 -3.49 -10.04
CA ILE A 81 3.20 -3.65 -8.88
C ILE A 81 3.14 -2.35 -8.09
N LEU A 82 2.71 -2.44 -6.84
CA LEU A 82 2.63 -1.33 -5.90
C LEU A 82 3.77 -1.43 -4.88
N LYS A 83 4.41 -0.29 -4.61
CA LYS A 83 5.46 -0.17 -3.61
C LYS A 83 5.14 0.93 -2.61
N VAL A 84 5.53 0.72 -1.36
CA VAL A 84 5.45 1.74 -0.31
C VAL A 84 6.41 2.87 -0.62
N VAL A 85 5.92 4.09 -0.48
CA VAL A 85 6.75 5.29 -0.56
C VAL A 85 7.06 5.72 0.86
N GLU A 86 8.35 5.78 1.22
CA GLU A 86 8.76 6.51 2.41
C GLU A 86 8.48 7.99 2.15
N ARG A 87 7.44 8.53 2.79
CA ARG A 87 7.29 9.97 2.87
C ARG A 87 8.46 10.49 3.68
N VAL A 88 9.45 11.06 2.98
CA VAL A 88 10.39 12.01 3.58
C VAL A 88 9.53 13.21 3.97
N ALA A 89 9.09 13.21 5.22
CA ALA A 89 8.36 14.31 5.83
C ALA A 89 9.31 15.41 6.29
#